data_AF-R7HZT1-F1
#
_entry.id   AF-R7HZT1-F1
#
_cell.length_a   1.000
_cell.length_b   1.000
_cell.length_c   1.000
_cell.angle_alpha   90.00
_cell.angle_beta   90.00
_cell.angle_gamma   90.00
#
_symmetry.space_group_name_H-M   'P 1'
#
loop_
_entity.id
_entity.type
_entity.pdbx_description
1 polymer ?
#
loop_
_entity_poly.entity_id
_entity_poly.type
_entity_poly.pdbx_seq_one_letter_code
_entity_poly.pdbx_strand_id
1 'polypeptide(L)'
;MIRKISIKQNNRLVRARVYNLANFERHYSNYDYNILKPLVEYKPDIIIFQLGENYKRENDELYFKQLVKLINYFGNDNIKIVTSPYWGQRRKNKLNEKAALDTNSFYVDISNLFAYDKKTRADYKKKYSNEGLGMHPGEYGMQRIAEELFVLINALINKKLI
;
A
#
# COMPACT_ATOMS: atom_id res chain seq x y z
N MET A 1 7.43 -3.15 14.42
CA MET A 1 8.85 -2.75 14.16
C MET A 1 8.93 -2.07 12.81
N ILE A 2 9.63 -0.94 12.69
CA ILE A 2 9.88 -0.27 11.40
C ILE A 2 11.15 -0.89 10.78
N ARG A 3 11.01 -1.52 9.61
CA ARG A 3 12.16 -2.06 8.86
C ARG A 3 12.81 -0.93 8.06
N LYS A 4 14.13 -0.82 8.16
CA LYS A 4 14.95 0.14 7.42
C LYS A 4 15.60 -0.58 6.23
N ILE A 5 15.49 -0.01 5.04
CA ILE A 5 16.15 -0.52 3.83
C ILE A 5 17.01 0.62 3.27
N SER A 6 18.22 0.29 2.82
CA SER A 6 19.14 1.22 2.18
C SER A 6 19.84 0.47 1.05
N ILE A 7 19.70 0.96 -0.19
CA ILE A 7 20.28 0.35 -1.39
C ILE A 7 20.94 1.44 -2.23
N LYS A 8 22.09 1.13 -2.83
CA LYS A 8 22.71 1.97 -3.85
C LYS A 8 22.39 1.38 -5.21
N GLN A 9 21.70 2.16 -6.05
CA GLN A 9 21.34 1.74 -7.41
C GLN A 9 21.60 2.91 -8.37
N ASN A 10 22.30 2.66 -9.47
CA ASN A 10 22.68 3.68 -10.46
C ASN A 10 23.32 4.93 -9.82
N ASN A 11 24.24 4.73 -8.87
CA ASN A 11 24.89 5.78 -8.08
C ASN A 11 23.96 6.65 -7.21
N ARG A 12 22.68 6.28 -7.06
CA ARG A 12 21.74 6.92 -6.15
C ARG A 12 21.51 6.05 -4.93
N LEU A 13 21.44 6.69 -3.77
CA LEU A 13 21.11 6.04 -2.51
C LEU A 13 19.58 6.10 -2.32
N VAL A 14 18.93 4.94 -2.36
CA VAL A 14 17.50 4.79 -2.06
C VAL A 14 17.35 4.27 -0.64
N ARG A 15 16.56 4.98 0.17
CA ARG A 15 16.29 4.61 1.56
C ARG A 15 14.79 4.47 1.75
N ALA A 16 14.38 3.37 2.37
CA ALA A 16 12.97 3.12 2.68
C ALA A 16 12.76 2.79 4.17
N ARG A 17 11.53 3.05 4.61
CA ARG A 17 10.97 2.63 5.89
C ARG A 17 9.72 1.82 5.61
N VAL A 18 9.70 0.57 6.06
CA VAL A 18 8.55 -0.32 5.87
C VAL A 18 7.95 -0.61 7.23
N TYR A 19 6.65 -0.36 7.36
CA TYR A 19 5.90 -0.61 8.59
C TYR A 19 4.62 -1.37 8.28
N ASN A 20 4.35 -2.42 9.04
CA ASN A 20 3.16 -3.23 8.87
C ASN A 20 1.97 -2.56 9.57
N LEU A 21 0.98 -2.17 8.79
CA LEU A 21 -0.23 -1.47 9.22
C LEU A 21 -1.45 -2.39 9.37
N ALA A 22 -1.27 -3.72 9.40
CA ALA A 22 -2.37 -4.65 9.67
C ALA A 22 -3.09 -4.34 10.99
N ASN A 23 -2.38 -3.78 11.98
CA ASN A 23 -2.98 -3.35 13.24
C ASN A 23 -3.94 -2.16 13.06
N PHE A 24 -3.62 -1.21 12.17
CA PHE A 24 -4.54 -0.13 11.82
C PHE A 24 -5.82 -0.69 11.21
N GLU A 25 -5.71 -1.60 10.24
CA GLU A 25 -6.88 -2.15 9.55
C GLU A 25 -7.82 -2.95 10.46
N ARG A 26 -7.28 -3.59 11.51
CA ARG A 26 -8.05 -4.38 12.48
C ARG A 26 -8.62 -3.55 13.62
N HIS A 27 -7.99 -2.41 13.95
CA HIS A 27 -8.31 -1.60 15.12
C HIS A 27 -8.43 -0.10 14.79
N TYR A 28 -8.93 0.22 13.60
CA TYR A 28 -8.97 1.58 13.04
C TYR A 28 -9.73 2.59 13.92
N SER A 29 -10.71 2.14 14.70
CA SER A 29 -11.48 2.99 15.62
C SER A 29 -10.62 3.63 16.72
N ASN A 30 -9.64 2.89 17.24
CA ASN A 30 -8.82 3.27 18.40
C ASN A 30 -7.32 3.27 18.05
N TYR A 31 -6.98 3.44 16.78
CA TYR A 31 -5.60 3.35 16.34
C TYR A 31 -4.76 4.50 16.90
N ASP A 32 -3.65 4.18 17.56
CA ASP A 32 -2.68 5.17 18.04
C ASP A 32 -1.75 5.61 16.91
N TYR A 33 -2.01 6.81 16.39
CA TYR A 33 -1.22 7.43 15.33
C TYR A 33 0.18 7.84 15.77
N ASN A 34 0.45 8.02 17.08
CA ASN A 34 1.77 8.44 17.56
C ASN A 34 2.87 7.42 17.25
N ILE A 35 2.49 6.14 17.09
CA ILE A 35 3.40 5.07 16.66
C ILE A 35 4.00 5.37 15.26
N LEU A 36 3.33 6.18 14.45
CA LEU A 36 3.76 6.57 13.11
C LEU A 36 4.68 7.80 13.09
N LYS A 37 4.83 8.51 14.22
CA LYS A 37 5.67 9.72 14.33
C LYS A 37 7.09 9.53 13.75
N PRO A 38 7.81 8.42 14.01
CA PRO A 38 9.14 8.20 13.41
C PRO A 38 9.13 8.08 11.88
N LEU A 39 8.00 7.72 11.26
CA LEU A 39 7.84 7.67 9.81
C LEU A 39 7.54 9.06 9.23
N VAL A 40 6.82 9.92 9.97
CA VAL A 40 6.61 11.32 9.58
C VAL A 40 7.92 12.11 9.69
N GLU A 41 8.65 11.94 10.80
CA GLU A 41 9.95 12.58 11.04
C GLU A 41 11.03 12.14 10.06
N TYR A 42 10.86 10.96 9.44
CA TYR A 42 11.73 10.51 8.36
C TYR A 42 11.62 11.39 7.10
N LYS A 43 10.53 12.14 6.94
CA LYS A 43 10.25 13.03 5.79
C LYS A 43 10.40 12.29 4.45
N PRO A 44 9.60 11.24 4.21
CA PRO A 44 9.67 10.48 2.95
C PRO A 44 9.23 11.34 1.76
N ASP A 45 9.93 11.21 0.63
CA ASP A 45 9.53 11.87 -0.63
C ASP A 45 8.28 11.23 -1.24
N ILE A 46 8.18 9.90 -1.10
CA ILE A 46 7.08 9.07 -1.61
C ILE A 46 6.59 8.14 -0.50
N ILE A 47 5.27 8.03 -0.36
CA ILE A 47 4.59 7.13 0.57
C ILE A 47 3.62 6.25 -0.20
N ILE A 48 3.69 4.94 0.02
CA ILE A 48 2.79 3.96 -0.59
C ILE A 48 1.93 3.32 0.50
N PHE A 49 0.62 3.51 0.40
CA PHE A 49 -0.41 2.91 1.27
C PHE A 49 -1.03 1.71 0.57
N GLN A 50 -0.46 0.53 0.81
CA GLN A 50 -1.03 -0.75 0.38
C GLN A 50 -1.85 -1.36 1.54
N LEU A 51 -3.13 -1.00 1.62
CA LEU A 51 -4.05 -1.36 2.71
C LEU A 51 -5.39 -1.86 2.18
N GLY A 52 -6.17 -2.49 3.06
CA GLY A 52 -7.56 -2.90 2.86
C GLY A 52 -7.79 -4.41 3.05
N GLU A 53 -6.75 -5.23 3.07
CA GLU A 53 -6.91 -6.69 3.21
C GLU A 53 -7.45 -7.11 4.57
N ASN A 54 -6.93 -6.54 5.65
CA ASN A 54 -7.27 -6.98 7.00
C ASN A 54 -8.54 -6.35 7.55
N TYR A 55 -9.09 -5.34 6.86
CA TYR A 55 -10.33 -4.69 7.26
C TYR A 55 -11.53 -5.63 7.13
N LYS A 56 -12.31 -5.77 8.22
CA LYS A 56 -13.58 -6.51 8.26
C LYS A 56 -14.74 -5.51 8.20
N ARG A 57 -15.81 -5.85 7.47
CA ARG A 57 -16.97 -4.98 7.22
C ARG A 57 -17.79 -4.75 8.49
N GLU A 58 -17.29 -3.91 9.38
CA GLU A 58 -17.94 -3.52 10.63
C GLU A 58 -18.57 -2.13 10.48
N ASN A 59 -17.76 -1.15 10.08
CA ASN A 59 -18.23 0.21 9.81
C ASN A 59 -17.40 0.87 8.69
N ASP A 60 -17.95 0.90 7.47
CA ASP A 60 -17.25 1.38 6.27
C ASP A 60 -16.96 2.89 6.35
N GLU A 61 -17.89 3.66 6.90
CA GLU A 61 -17.75 5.11 7.02
C GLU A 61 -16.65 5.47 8.03
N LEU A 62 -16.61 4.80 9.18
CA LEU A 62 -15.58 5.02 10.18
C LEU A 62 -14.21 4.57 9.64
N TYR A 63 -14.11 3.41 9.01
CA TYR A 63 -12.87 2.96 8.39
C TYR A 63 -12.36 3.96 7.35
N PHE A 64 -13.25 4.45 6.49
CA PHE A 64 -12.95 5.47 5.51
C PHE A 64 -12.39 6.75 6.15
N LYS A 65 -13.07 7.30 7.17
CA LYS A 65 -12.61 8.49 7.89
C LYS A 65 -11.22 8.28 8.49
N GLN A 66 -10.95 7.11 9.07
CA GLN A 66 -9.66 6.81 9.69
C GLN A 66 -8.56 6.56 8.66
N LEU A 67 -8.89 6.04 7.48
CA LEU A 67 -7.96 5.89 6.36
C LEU A 67 -7.55 7.26 5.80
N VAL A 68 -8.51 8.15 5.59
CA VAL A 68 -8.24 9.55 5.20
C VAL A 68 -7.36 10.25 6.25
N LYS A 69 -7.68 10.09 7.53
CA LYS A 69 -6.87 10.62 8.64
C LYS A 69 -5.44 10.06 8.63
N LEU A 70 -5.27 8.77 8.37
CA LEU A 70 -3.97 8.12 8.26
C LEU A 70 -3.12 8.70 7.14
N ILE A 71 -3.71 8.88 5.96
CA ILE A 71 -2.99 9.42 4.81
C ILE A 71 -2.57 10.87 5.07
N ASN A 72 -3.47 11.69 5.63
CA ASN A 72 -3.20 13.10 5.95
C ASN A 72 -2.24 13.29 7.14
N TYR A 73 -2.06 12.29 8.00
CA TYR A 73 -1.10 12.34 9.12
C TYR A 73 0.34 12.58 8.67
N PHE A 74 0.67 12.26 7.41
CA PHE A 74 1.99 12.46 6.82
C PHE A 74 2.20 13.86 6.21
N GLY A 75 1.26 14.79 6.35
CA GLY A 75 1.38 16.14 5.79
C GLY A 75 1.28 16.17 4.26
N ASN A 76 1.65 17.28 3.61
CA ASN A 76 1.43 17.51 2.18
C ASN A 76 2.70 17.53 1.32
N ASP A 77 3.89 17.52 1.91
CA ASP A 77 5.18 17.69 1.20
C ASP A 77 5.69 16.41 0.52
N ASN A 78 4.84 15.40 0.35
CA ASN A 78 5.20 14.09 -0.18
C ASN A 78 4.17 13.61 -1.21
N ILE A 79 4.64 12.83 -2.17
CA ILE A 79 3.74 12.05 -3.01
C ILE A 79 3.13 10.93 -2.18
N LYS A 80 1.82 10.79 -2.26
CA LYS A 80 1.08 9.67 -1.69
C LYS A 80 0.46 8.83 -2.78
N ILE A 81 0.68 7.53 -2.70
CA ILE A 81 0.13 6.53 -3.60
C ILE A 81 -0.69 5.57 -2.74
N VAL A 82 -2.00 5.50 -2.99
CA VAL A 82 -2.89 4.52 -2.38
C VAL A 82 -3.10 3.40 -3.39
N THR A 83 -3.00 2.14 -2.97
CA THR A 83 -3.32 1.02 -3.86
C THR A 83 -4.72 0.50 -3.60
N SER A 84 -5.30 -0.22 -4.57
CA SER A 84 -6.35 -1.18 -4.23
C SER A 84 -5.81 -2.26 -3.28
N PRO A 85 -6.67 -2.98 -2.55
CA PRO A 85 -6.34 -4.31 -2.06
C PRO A 85 -5.93 -5.23 -3.22
N TYR A 86 -5.02 -6.16 -2.97
CA TYR A 86 -4.61 -7.20 -3.91
C TYR A 86 -5.75 -8.18 -4.22
N TRP A 87 -6.52 -8.64 -3.22
CA TRP A 87 -7.62 -9.59 -3.46
C TRP A 87 -8.88 -8.97 -4.09
N GLY A 88 -8.89 -7.65 -4.33
CA GLY A 88 -9.82 -7.03 -5.28
C GLY A 88 -11.30 -6.99 -4.91
N GLN A 89 -11.63 -6.98 -3.62
CA GLN A 89 -13.03 -6.84 -3.22
C GLN A 89 -13.55 -5.45 -3.59
N ARG A 90 -14.47 -5.36 -4.57
CA ARG A 90 -15.03 -4.11 -5.12
C ARG A 90 -15.38 -3.07 -4.06
N ARG A 91 -16.00 -3.48 -2.95
CA ARG A 91 -16.36 -2.61 -1.83
C ARG A 91 -15.14 -1.94 -1.20
N LYS A 92 -14.07 -2.71 -0.93
CA LYS A 92 -12.82 -2.21 -0.36
C LYS A 92 -12.04 -1.37 -1.36
N ASN A 93 -12.01 -1.78 -2.63
CA ASN A 93 -11.40 -0.99 -3.71
C ASN A 93 -11.98 0.43 -3.75
N LYS A 94 -13.32 0.55 -3.70
CA LYS A 94 -14.01 1.85 -3.67
C LYS A 94 -13.66 2.71 -2.45
N LEU A 95 -13.44 2.11 -1.28
CA LEU A 95 -13.03 2.85 -0.09
C LEU A 95 -11.64 3.45 -0.27
N ASN A 96 -10.70 2.67 -0.80
CA ASN A 96 -9.34 3.13 -1.07
C ASN A 96 -9.28 4.17 -2.20
N GLU A 97 -10.04 3.96 -3.28
CA GLU A 97 -10.17 4.92 -4.39
C GLU A 97 -10.71 6.26 -3.88
N LYS A 98 -11.81 6.22 -3.10
CA LYS A 98 -12.38 7.42 -2.49
C LYS A 98 -11.39 8.09 -1.55
N ALA A 99 -10.65 7.32 -0.74
CA ALA A 99 -9.67 7.89 0.17
C ALA A 99 -8.56 8.60 -0.59
N ALA A 100 -8.07 8.02 -1.69
CA ALA A 100 -7.07 8.64 -2.55
C ALA A 100 -7.56 9.98 -3.12
N LEU A 101 -8.80 10.05 -3.59
CA LEU A 101 -9.42 11.28 -4.09
C LEU A 101 -9.52 12.35 -2.99
N ASP A 102 -10.08 12.00 -1.82
CA ASP A 102 -10.28 12.93 -0.70
C ASP A 102 -8.96 13.47 -0.11
N THR A 103 -7.85 12.76 -0.33
CA THR A 103 -6.50 13.14 0.15
C THR A 103 -5.59 13.63 -0.97
N ASN A 104 -6.13 13.92 -2.16
CA ASN A 104 -5.37 14.35 -3.35
C ASN A 104 -4.13 13.48 -3.61
N SER A 105 -4.30 12.17 -3.50
CA SER A 105 -3.26 11.16 -3.64
C SER A 105 -3.44 10.42 -4.97
N PHE A 106 -2.36 9.83 -5.48
CA PHE A 106 -2.47 8.93 -6.63
C PHE A 106 -3.10 7.61 -6.22
N TYR A 107 -3.79 6.97 -7.16
CA TYR A 107 -4.36 5.64 -6.98
C TYR A 107 -3.76 4.65 -7.99
N VAL A 108 -3.37 3.47 -7.51
CA VAL A 108 -2.89 2.36 -8.36
C VAL A 108 -3.73 1.12 -8.07
N ASP A 109 -4.48 0.66 -9.08
CA ASP A 109 -5.27 -0.58 -8.97
C ASP A 109 -4.38 -1.80 -9.20
N ILE A 110 -4.09 -2.53 -8.13
CA ILE A 110 -3.34 -3.79 -8.16
C ILE A 110 -4.25 -5.02 -8.08
N SER A 111 -5.57 -4.84 -7.98
CA SER A 111 -6.51 -5.94 -7.77
C SER A 111 -6.67 -6.83 -9.00
N ASN A 112 -6.44 -6.26 -10.18
CA ASN A 112 -6.45 -6.98 -11.45
C ASN A 112 -5.39 -8.09 -11.49
N LEU A 113 -4.29 -7.95 -10.74
CA LEU A 113 -3.25 -8.96 -10.65
C LEU A 113 -3.77 -10.27 -10.06
N PHE A 114 -4.54 -10.20 -8.98
CA PHE A 114 -5.17 -11.38 -8.39
C PHE A 114 -6.31 -11.92 -9.26
N ALA A 115 -7.13 -11.03 -9.81
CA ALA A 115 -8.33 -11.40 -10.57
C ALA A 115 -8.00 -12.10 -11.90
N TYR A 116 -6.97 -11.66 -12.61
CA TYR A 116 -6.70 -12.07 -13.99
C TYR A 116 -5.42 -12.88 -14.17
N ASP A 117 -4.48 -12.85 -13.21
CA ASP A 117 -3.21 -13.57 -13.33
C ASP A 117 -2.92 -14.46 -12.12
N LYS A 118 -3.35 -15.73 -12.21
CA LYS A 118 -3.11 -16.73 -11.17
C LYS A 118 -1.62 -16.95 -10.87
N LYS A 119 -0.71 -16.63 -11.79
CA LYS A 119 0.75 -16.78 -11.57
C LYS A 119 1.26 -15.84 -10.47
N THR A 120 0.51 -14.78 -10.19
CA THR A 120 0.87 -13.81 -9.16
C THR A 120 0.75 -14.40 -7.75
N ARG A 121 -0.04 -15.46 -7.55
CA ARG A 121 -0.19 -16.15 -6.26
C ARG A 121 1.02 -17.02 -5.92
N ALA A 122 1.34 -17.11 -4.63
CA ALA A 122 2.41 -17.96 -4.14
C ALA A 122 2.14 -19.44 -4.44
N ASP A 123 0.88 -19.86 -4.39
CA ASP A 123 0.50 -21.25 -4.62
C ASP A 123 0.55 -21.72 -6.08
N TYR A 124 0.82 -20.82 -7.04
CA TYR A 124 0.96 -21.20 -8.44
C TYR A 124 2.12 -22.18 -8.68
N LYS A 125 3.25 -22.01 -7.97
CA LYS A 125 4.46 -22.86 -8.11
C LYS A 125 4.60 -23.92 -7.03
N LYS A 126 3.90 -23.80 -5.90
CA LYS A 126 4.09 -24.65 -4.72
C LYS A 126 2.79 -24.77 -3.93
N LYS A 127 2.42 -25.97 -3.51
CA LYS A 127 1.28 -26.13 -2.58
C LYS A 127 1.63 -25.61 -1.19
N TYR A 128 0.69 -24.91 -0.57
CA TYR A 128 0.76 -24.47 0.82
C TYR A 128 -0.25 -25.26 1.65
N SER A 129 0.11 -25.68 2.86
CA SER A 129 -0.81 -26.35 3.79
C SER A 129 -1.95 -25.43 4.25
N ASN A 130 -1.69 -24.11 4.27
CA ASN A 130 -2.68 -23.08 4.51
C ASN A 130 -3.01 -22.40 3.18
N GLU A 131 -4.24 -22.59 2.70
CA GLU A 131 -4.72 -22.00 1.44
C GLU A 131 -4.66 -20.46 1.46
N GLY A 132 -4.93 -19.84 2.61
CA GLY A 132 -4.80 -18.40 2.79
C GLY A 132 -3.39 -17.90 2.49
N LEU A 133 -2.35 -18.62 2.95
CA LEU A 133 -0.96 -18.31 2.63
C LEU A 133 -0.65 -18.47 1.14
N GLY A 134 -1.24 -19.48 0.50
CA GLY A 134 -1.09 -19.72 -0.94
C GLY A 134 -1.63 -18.59 -1.82
N MET A 135 -2.72 -17.94 -1.38
CA MET A 135 -3.37 -16.85 -2.09
C MET A 135 -2.68 -15.49 -1.94
N HIS A 136 -1.63 -15.36 -1.13
CA HIS A 136 -0.80 -14.15 -1.10
C HIS A 136 0.04 -14.03 -2.38
N PRO A 137 0.50 -12.81 -2.73
CA PRO A 137 1.40 -12.65 -3.86
C PRO A 137 2.71 -13.42 -3.62
N GLY A 138 3.08 -14.28 -4.57
CA GLY A 138 4.40 -14.91 -4.63
C GLY A 138 5.46 -13.97 -5.17
N GLU A 139 6.66 -14.47 -5.45
CA GLU A 139 7.76 -13.67 -6.03
C GLU A 139 7.35 -12.92 -7.30
N TYR A 140 6.71 -13.65 -8.23
CA TYR A 140 6.19 -13.05 -9.46
C TYR A 140 5.09 -12.01 -9.18
N GLY A 141 4.17 -12.29 -8.25
CA GLY A 141 3.14 -11.31 -7.88
C GLY A 141 3.72 -10.04 -7.25
N MET A 142 4.71 -10.17 -6.38
CA MET A 142 5.41 -9.03 -5.78
C MET A 142 6.15 -8.20 -6.83
N GLN A 143 6.78 -8.86 -7.82
CA GLN A 143 7.38 -8.17 -8.97
C GLN A 143 6.32 -7.37 -9.75
N ARG A 144 5.19 -7.99 -10.09
CA ARG A 144 4.10 -7.31 -10.82
C ARG A 144 3.55 -6.11 -10.05
N ILE A 145 3.33 -6.24 -8.74
CA ILE A 145 2.91 -5.10 -7.89
C ILE A 145 3.94 -3.96 -7.95
N ALA A 146 5.23 -4.29 -7.87
CA ALA A 146 6.29 -3.28 -7.96
C ALA A 146 6.32 -2.60 -9.34
N GLU A 147 6.09 -3.35 -10.42
CA GLU A 147 6.01 -2.82 -11.79
C GLU A 147 4.83 -1.83 -11.94
N GLU A 148 3.62 -2.18 -11.47
CA GLU A 148 2.45 -1.28 -11.53
C GLU A 148 2.72 0.05 -10.80
N LEU A 149 3.35 0.00 -9.62
CA LEU A 149 3.74 1.19 -8.87
C LEU A 149 4.84 1.98 -9.59
N PHE A 150 5.81 1.29 -10.18
CA PHE A 150 6.96 1.92 -10.82
C PHE A 150 6.56 2.67 -12.10
N VAL A 151 5.55 2.20 -12.85
CA VAL A 151 5.02 2.92 -14.02
C VAL A 151 4.60 4.34 -13.64
N LEU A 152 3.85 4.49 -12.53
CA LEU A 152 3.44 5.80 -12.02
C LEU A 152 4.65 6.62 -11.58
N ILE A 153 5.51 6.06 -10.72
CA ILE A 153 6.67 6.79 -10.17
C ILE A 153 7.60 7.28 -11.28
N ASN A 154 7.89 6.43 -12.27
CA ASN A 154 8.72 6.78 -13.41
C ASN A 154 8.10 7.90 -14.26
N ALA A 155 6.77 7.90 -14.44
CA ALA A 155 6.08 8.99 -15.13
C ALA A 155 6.20 10.32 -14.38
N LEU A 156 6.12 10.32 -13.04
CA LEU A 156 6.28 11.52 -12.23
C LEU A 156 7.71 12.07 -12.30
N ILE A 157 8.72 11.20 -12.23
CA ILE A 157 10.14 11.58 -12.40
C ILE A 157 10.37 12.19 -13.79
N ASN A 158 9.88 11.56 -14.86
CA ASN A 158 10.09 12.06 -16.22
C ASN A 158 9.42 13.41 -16.48
N LYS A 159 8.30 13.69 -15.80
CA LYS A 159 7.63 14.99 -15.84
C LYS A 159 8.24 16.02 -14.88
N LYS A 160 9.31 15.68 -14.15
CA LYS A 160 9.94 16.51 -13.12
C LYS A 160 8.95 16.97 -12.04
N LEU A 161 7.99 16.10 -11.72
CA LEU A 161 7.03 16.32 -10.63
C LEU A 161 7.59 15.85 -9.28
N ILE A 162 8.67 15.06 -9.32
CA ILE A 162 9.58 14.69 -8.23
C ILE A 162 10.99 14.47 -8.76
#